data_AF-A0AAW9J927-F1
#
_entry.id   AF-A0AAW9J927-F1
#
_cell.length_a   1.000
_cell.length_b   1.000
_cell.length_c   1.000
_cell.angle_alpha   90.00
_cell.angle_beta   90.00
_cell.angle_gamma   90.00
#
_symmetry.space_group_name_H-M   'P 1'
#
loop_
_entity.id
_entity.type
_entity.pdbx_description
1 polymer ?
#
loop_
_entity_poly.entity_id
_entity_poly.type
_entity_poly.pdbx_seq_one_letter_code
_entity_poly.pdbx_strand_id
1 'polypeptide(L)'
;MNFEEFIKSDRESRNKEKFEGTFLDYLEIVKEKPEVAKLSHKRIYDMVVSKGIEVLKGEENPKVKKIYGNDPIRRYGFFKDDFFGIDKVIMKLVNYLHSASMKGEEARQVLYLVGPV
;
A
#
# COMPACT_ATOMS: atom_id res chain seq x y z
N MET A 1 -10.46 -29.13 2.41
CA MET A 1 -9.36 -28.32 2.96
C MET A 1 -9.49 -28.34 4.47
N ASN A 2 -8.48 -28.84 5.19
CA ASN A 2 -8.47 -28.83 6.65
C ASN A 2 -7.97 -27.45 7.13
N PHE A 3 -8.86 -26.67 7.73
CA PHE A 3 -8.53 -25.31 8.19
C PHE A 3 -7.45 -25.30 9.26
N GLU A 4 -7.34 -26.36 10.06
CA GLU A 4 -6.33 -26.48 11.10
C GLU A 4 -4.91 -26.56 10.51
N GLU A 5 -4.73 -27.39 9.48
CA GLU A 5 -3.46 -27.53 8.75
C GLU A 5 -3.08 -26.22 8.05
N PHE A 6 -4.05 -25.55 7.43
CA PHE A 6 -3.84 -24.23 6.81
C PHE A 6 -3.37 -23.19 7.83
N ILE A 7 -4.04 -23.06 8.97
CA ILE A 7 -3.68 -22.10 10.03
C ILE A 7 -2.31 -22.44 10.65
N LYS A 8 -2.00 -23.72 10.87
CA LYS A 8 -0.70 -24.15 11.39
C LYS A 8 0.44 -23.81 10.43
N SER A 9 0.28 -24.12 9.13
CA SER A 9 1.30 -23.80 8.11
C SER A 9 1.51 -22.30 7.93
N ASP A 10 0.45 -21.48 8.00
CA ASP A 10 0.55 -20.02 7.97
C ASP A 10 1.29 -19.48 9.20
N ARG A 11 1.02 -20.01 10.41
CA ARG A 11 1.75 -19.61 11.63
C ARG A 11 3.22 -20.00 11.62
N GLU A 12 3.53 -21.21 11.15
CA GLU A 12 4.92 -21.70 11.05
C GLU A 12 5.73 -20.94 10.00
N SER A 13 5.10 -20.55 8.88
CA SER A 13 5.77 -19.75 7.85
C SER A 13 6.08 -18.31 8.30
N ARG A 14 5.24 -17.71 9.15
CA ARG A 14 5.43 -16.35 9.67
C ARG A 14 6.52 -16.21 10.73
N ASN A 15 6.93 -17.31 11.36
CA ASN A 15 7.88 -17.29 12.50
C ASN A 15 9.37 -17.35 12.09
N LYS A 16 9.70 -17.39 10.80
CA LYS A 16 11.03 -17.86 10.37
C LYS A 16 12.19 -16.88 10.60
N GLU A 17 11.97 -15.58 10.74
CA GLU A 17 13.08 -14.63 10.93
C GLU A 17 12.69 -13.51 11.89
N LYS A 18 12.78 -13.79 13.20
CA LYS A 18 12.85 -12.73 14.21
C LYS A 18 14.30 -12.27 14.29
N PHE A 19 14.53 -10.96 14.31
CA PHE A 19 15.87 -10.42 14.59
C PHE A 19 16.31 -10.87 15.98
N GLU A 20 17.49 -11.48 16.06
CA GLU A 20 18.16 -11.83 17.31
C GLU A 20 19.48 -11.04 17.38
N GLY A 21 19.65 -10.26 18.45
CA GLY A 21 20.80 -9.39 18.63
C GLY A 21 20.55 -8.30 19.65
N THR A 22 21.57 -7.50 19.92
CA THR A 22 21.44 -6.33 20.79
C THR A 22 20.85 -5.14 20.04
N PHE A 23 20.45 -4.10 20.77
CA PHE A 23 20.02 -2.85 20.15
C PHE A 23 21.15 -2.19 19.33
N LEU A 24 22.42 -2.35 19.74
CA LEU A 24 23.57 -1.84 18.98
C LEU A 24 23.71 -2.54 17.63
N ASP A 25 23.53 -3.86 17.59
CA ASP A 25 23.56 -4.64 16.34
C ASP A 25 22.44 -4.18 15.40
N TYR A 26 21.25 -3.90 15.95
CA TYR A 26 20.15 -3.34 15.17
C TYR A 26 20.47 -1.94 14.61
N LEU A 27 21.14 -1.08 15.40
CA LEU A 27 21.52 0.26 14.94
C LEU A 27 22.56 0.22 13.82
N GLU A 28 23.51 -0.73 13.84
CA GLU A 28 24.43 -0.93 12.71
C GLU A 28 23.66 -1.37 11.45
N ILE A 29 22.67 -2.26 11.59
CA ILE A 29 21.79 -2.64 10.45
C ILE A 29 21.03 -1.41 9.91
N VAL A 30 20.49 -0.55 10.77
CA VAL A 30 19.78 0.66 10.34
C VAL A 30 20.71 1.66 9.68
N LYS A 31 21.96 1.76 10.15
CA LYS A 31 22.99 2.61 9.55
C LYS A 31 23.39 2.14 8.16
N GLU A 32 23.53 0.83 7.95
CA GLU A 32 23.79 0.23 6.63
C GLU A 32 22.56 0.30 5.71
N LYS A 33 21.38 0.02 6.27
CA LYS A 33 20.10 -0.04 5.55
C LYS A 33 19.02 0.73 6.32
N PRO A 34 18.92 2.05 6.14
CA PRO A 34 17.94 2.90 6.82
C PRO A 34 16.48 2.44 6.61
N GLU A 35 16.22 1.77 5.50
CA GLU A 35 14.92 1.25 5.11
C GLU A 35 14.35 0.20 6.07
N VAL A 36 15.18 -0.40 6.91
CA VAL A 36 14.75 -1.34 7.97
C VAL A 36 13.85 -0.62 8.98
N ALA A 37 14.09 0.65 9.26
CA ALA A 37 13.30 1.45 10.20
C ALA A 37 12.09 2.18 9.56
N LYS A 38 11.69 1.82 8.32
CA LYS A 38 10.53 2.41 7.65
C LYS A 38 9.22 2.14 8.39
N LEU A 39 8.40 3.19 8.49
CA LEU A 39 7.00 3.11 8.95
C LEU A 39 6.18 2.15 8.08
N SER A 40 5.19 1.49 8.68
CA SER A 40 4.28 0.58 7.98
C SER A 40 3.60 1.26 6.77
N HIS A 41 3.11 2.48 6.93
CA HIS A 41 2.51 3.27 5.85
C HIS A 41 3.48 3.49 4.68
N LYS A 42 4.75 3.80 4.97
CA LYS A 42 5.79 3.99 3.95
C LYS A 42 6.07 2.70 3.19
N ARG A 43 6.12 1.56 3.88
CA ARG A 43 6.31 0.24 3.25
C ARG A 43 5.20 -0.08 2.25
N ILE A 44 3.95 0.15 2.64
CA ILE A 44 2.79 -0.11 1.76
C ILE A 44 2.78 0.88 0.60
N TYR A 45 3.00 2.17 0.86
CA TYR A 45 3.07 3.18 -0.19
C TYR A 45 4.14 2.85 -1.24
N ASP A 46 5.36 2.55 -0.80
CA ASP A 46 6.48 2.20 -1.70
C ASP A 46 6.15 0.91 -2.50
N MET A 47 5.51 -0.07 -1.87
CA MET A 47 5.06 -1.30 -2.55
C MET A 47 4.07 -0.98 -3.67
N VAL A 48 3.06 -0.15 -3.41
CA VAL A 48 2.04 0.23 -4.41
C VAL A 48 2.68 1.00 -5.57
N VAL A 49 3.55 1.98 -5.28
CA VAL A 49 4.18 2.82 -6.30
C VAL A 49 5.24 2.07 -7.11
N SER A 50 5.85 1.02 -6.56
CA SER A 50 6.86 0.21 -7.25
C SER A 50 6.40 -0.42 -8.58
N LYS A 51 5.08 -0.56 -8.76
CA LYS A 51 4.47 -1.10 -9.98
C LYS A 51 4.10 -0.03 -11.02
N GLY A 52 4.51 1.23 -10.80
CA GLY A 52 4.28 2.35 -11.71
C GLY A 52 2.93 3.05 -11.51
N ILE A 53 2.85 4.29 -12.00
CA ILE A 53 1.66 5.15 -11.93
C ILE A 53 1.40 5.71 -13.32
N GLU A 54 0.17 5.57 -13.79
CA GLU A 54 -0.32 6.12 -15.04
C GLU A 54 -1.31 7.26 -14.74
N VAL A 55 -1.19 8.40 -15.42
CA VAL A 55 -2.14 9.50 -15.30
C VAL A 55 -3.14 9.43 -16.45
N LEU A 56 -4.38 9.09 -16.13
CA LEU A 56 -5.48 9.03 -17.08
C LEU A 56 -6.16 10.40 -17.14
N LYS A 57 -6.26 10.97 -18.34
CA LYS A 57 -7.00 12.20 -18.60
C LYS A 57 -8.26 11.89 -19.39
N GLY A 58 -9.40 12.46 -18.98
CA GLY A 58 -10.67 12.30 -19.69
C GLY A 58 -10.65 12.90 -21.10
N GLU A 59 -9.83 13.92 -21.34
CA GLU A 59 -9.69 14.56 -22.66
C GLU A 59 -9.12 13.60 -23.72
N GLU A 60 -8.23 12.70 -23.31
CA GLU A 60 -7.51 11.78 -24.19
C GLU A 60 -8.26 10.44 -24.34
N ASN A 61 -9.24 10.14 -23.47
CA ASN A 61 -9.95 8.86 -23.47
C ASN A 61 -11.45 9.00 -23.11
N PRO A 62 -12.37 8.78 -24.08
CA PRO A 62 -13.81 8.88 -23.85
C PRO A 62 -14.34 7.94 -22.75
N LYS A 63 -13.75 6.75 -22.56
CA LYS A 63 -14.16 5.82 -21.50
C LYS A 63 -13.78 6.36 -20.12
N VAL A 64 -12.58 6.91 -19.99
CA VAL A 64 -12.12 7.56 -18.75
C VAL A 64 -13.01 8.77 -18.44
N LYS A 65 -13.33 9.58 -19.46
CA LYS A 65 -14.25 10.73 -19.31
C LYS A 65 -15.64 10.34 -18.84
N LYS A 66 -16.16 9.22 -19.33
CA LYS A 66 -17.48 8.71 -18.93
C LYS A 66 -17.53 8.29 -17.46
N ILE A 67 -16.44 7.74 -16.93
CA ILE A 67 -16.38 7.22 -15.55
C ILE A 67 -15.98 8.33 -14.56
N TYR A 68 -14.99 9.16 -14.93
CA TYR A 68 -14.33 10.10 -14.03
C TYR A 68 -14.53 11.58 -14.41
N GLY A 69 -15.22 11.87 -15.50
CA GLY A 69 -15.39 13.23 -15.99
C GLY A 69 -14.07 13.83 -16.48
N ASN A 70 -13.82 15.08 -16.10
CA ASN A 70 -12.57 15.78 -16.42
C ASN A 70 -11.50 15.64 -15.31
N ASP A 71 -11.78 14.88 -14.25
CA ASP A 71 -10.81 14.70 -13.17
C ASP A 71 -9.57 13.92 -13.66
N PRO A 72 -8.34 14.39 -13.37
CA PRO A 72 -7.15 13.59 -13.61
C PRO A 72 -7.10 12.42 -12.63
N ILE A 73 -6.96 11.20 -13.14
CA ILE A 73 -6.94 9.98 -12.31
C ILE A 73 -5.57 9.34 -12.35
N ARG A 74 -5.00 9.08 -11.17
CA ARG A 74 -3.79 8.26 -11.03
C ARG A 74 -4.20 6.80 -10.92
N ARG A 75 -3.90 6.02 -11.96
CA ARG A 75 -4.03 4.57 -11.96
C ARG A 75 -2.71 3.95 -11.50
N TYR A 76 -2.78 3.12 -10.47
CA TYR A 76 -1.60 2.48 -9.87
C TYR A 76 -1.46 1.07 -10.44
N GLY A 77 -0.29 0.77 -11.02
CA GLY A 77 -0.02 -0.52 -11.66
C GLY A 77 -0.21 -1.70 -10.72
N PHE A 78 0.01 -1.51 -9.42
CA PHE A 78 -0.19 -2.54 -8.40
C PHE A 78 -1.63 -3.10 -8.36
N PHE A 79 -2.62 -2.28 -8.71
CA PHE A 79 -4.04 -2.65 -8.64
C PHE A 79 -4.68 -2.81 -10.03
N LYS A 80 -3.95 -2.52 -11.11
CA LYS A 80 -4.49 -2.33 -12.46
C LYS A 80 -5.21 -3.57 -13.00
N ASP A 81 -4.73 -4.76 -12.64
CA ASP A 81 -5.22 -6.02 -13.20
C ASP A 81 -6.31 -6.67 -12.32
N ASP A 82 -6.49 -6.19 -11.09
CA ASP A 82 -7.43 -6.76 -10.10
C ASP A 82 -8.64 -5.85 -9.81
N PHE A 83 -8.47 -4.53 -9.92
CA PHE A 83 -9.49 -3.56 -9.54
C PHE A 83 -9.89 -2.66 -10.70
N PHE A 84 -11.19 -2.63 -10.99
CA PHE A 84 -11.76 -1.89 -12.12
C PHE A 84 -12.81 -0.89 -11.65
N GLY A 85 -12.80 0.32 -12.22
CA GLY A 85 -13.81 1.35 -11.96
C GLY A 85 -13.63 2.10 -10.63
N ILE A 86 -12.82 1.59 -9.70
CA ILE A 86 -12.59 2.20 -8.38
C ILE A 86 -11.30 3.02 -8.28
N ASP A 87 -10.67 3.39 -9.41
CA ASP A 87 -9.39 4.12 -9.44
C ASP A 87 -9.41 5.39 -8.56
N LYS A 88 -10.56 6.10 -8.49
CA LYS A 88 -10.72 7.28 -7.63
C LYS A 88 -10.64 6.96 -6.13
N VAL A 89 -11.15 5.80 -5.71
CA VAL A 89 -11.07 5.32 -4.31
C VAL A 89 -9.65 4.88 -4.00
N ILE A 90 -9.03 4.11 -4.90
CA ILE A 90 -7.62 3.72 -4.78
C ILE A 90 -6.72 4.95 -4.68
N MET A 91 -6.97 5.97 -5.50
CA MET A 91 -6.21 7.23 -5.44
C MET A 91 -6.32 7.91 -4.08
N LYS A 92 -7.51 7.95 -3.46
CA LYS A 92 -7.69 8.46 -2.09
C LYS A 92 -6.94 7.63 -1.06
N LEU A 93 -7.02 6.30 -1.16
CA LEU A 93 -6.30 5.37 -0.28
C LEU A 93 -4.78 5.59 -0.35
N VAL A 94 -4.23 5.66 -1.56
CA VAL A 94 -2.79 5.84 -1.76
C VAL A 94 -2.34 7.23 -1.32
N ASN A 95 -3.18 8.27 -1.49
CA ASN A 95 -2.90 9.59 -0.94
C ASN A 95 -2.84 9.58 0.59
N TYR A 96 -3.77 8.88 1.27
CA TYR A 96 -3.71 8.69 2.72
C TYR A 96 -2.41 7.99 3.14
N LEU A 97 -2.04 6.90 2.47
CA LEU A 97 -0.78 6.18 2.74
C LEU A 97 0.45 7.06 2.50
N HIS A 98 0.42 7.91 1.47
CA HIS A 98 1.49 8.85 1.17
C HIS A 98 1.65 9.88 2.30
N SER A 99 0.58 10.56 2.71
CA SER A 99 0.62 11.51 3.83
C SER A 99 1.08 10.84 5.13
N ALA A 100 0.53 9.66 5.45
CA ALA A 100 0.91 8.91 6.63
C ALA A 100 2.38 8.46 6.59
N SER A 101 2.93 8.17 5.40
CA SER A 101 4.34 7.83 5.22
C SER A 101 5.29 8.98 5.55
N MET A 102 4.81 10.23 5.43
CA MET A 102 5.54 11.45 5.76
C MET A 102 5.36 11.90 7.22
N LYS A 103 4.79 11.04 8.08
CA LYS A 103 4.44 11.37 9.47
C LYS A 103 3.40 12.50 9.58
N GLY A 104 2.54 12.63 8.56
CA GLY A 104 1.38 13.52 8.59
C GLY A 104 0.34 13.08 9.63
N GLU A 105 -0.71 13.89 9.79
CA GLU A 105 -1.78 13.65 10.76
C GLU A 105 -2.52 12.32 10.48
N GLU A 106 -2.61 11.94 9.20
CA GLU A 106 -3.19 10.69 8.73
C GLU A 106 -2.57 9.46 9.39
N ALA A 107 -1.29 9.50 9.76
CA ALA A 107 -0.61 8.40 10.45
C ALA A 107 -1.17 8.10 11.85
N ARG A 108 -1.96 9.02 12.42
CA ARG A 108 -2.60 8.91 13.73
C ARG A 108 -4.11 8.70 13.64
N GLN A 109 -4.67 8.69 12.43
CA GLN A 109 -6.11 8.55 12.19
C GLN A 109 -6.47 7.10 11.87
N VAL A 110 -7.71 6.71 12.18
CA VAL A 110 -8.26 5.42 11.77
C VAL A 110 -8.78 5.53 10.34
N LEU A 111 -8.24 4.70 9.44
CA LEU A 111 -8.77 4.54 8.08
C LEU A 111 -9.93 3.53 8.10
N TYR A 112 -11.12 4.00 7.74
CA TYR A 112 -12.32 3.16 7.63
C TYR A 112 -12.75 3.03 6.16
N LEU A 113 -12.90 1.79 5.70
CA LEU A 113 -13.32 1.46 4.33
C LEU A 113 -14.76 0.95 4.35
N VAL A 114 -15.69 1.73 3.81
CA VAL A 114 -17.12 1.38 3.74
C VAL A 114 -17.50 1.13 2.30
N GLY A 115 -18.07 -0.05 2.05
CA GLY A 115 -18.69 -0.41 0.77
C GLY A 115 -20.22 -0.46 0.89
N PRO A 116 -20.93 -0.51 -0.25
CA PRO A 116 -22.35 -0.85 -0.25
C PRO A 116 -22.56 -2.26 0.35
N VAL A 117 -23.68 -2.44 1.05
CA VAL A 117 -24.15 -3.73 1.59
C VAL A 117 -24.86 -4.51 0.48
#